data_AF-K5BAW9-F1
#
_entry.id   AF-K5BAW9-F1
#
_cell.length_a   1.000
_cell.length_b   1.000
_cell.length_c   1.000
_cell.angle_alpha   90.00
_cell.angle_beta   90.00
_cell.angle_gamma   90.00
#
_symmetry.space_group_name_H-M   'P 1'
#
loop_
_entity.id
_entity.type
_entity.pdbx_description
1 polymer ?
#
loop_
_entity_poly.entity_id
_entity_poly.type
_entity_poly.pdbx_seq_one_letter_code
_entity_poly.pdbx_strand_id
1 'polypeptide(L)'
;MTVRGKLSPQLALAQFKEVWSDGYLLSDIATHLTCTEFEAMADLLLAIGVSEETVAGFEEAHAEGDDCGDMHCCCDDPECIEERSN
;
A
#
# COMPACT_ATOMS: atom_id res chain seq x y z
N MET A 1 14.95 16.45 23.02
CA MET A 1 15.44 15.58 21.94
C MET A 1 15.43 14.16 22.47
N THR A 2 14.47 13.35 22.06
CA THR A 2 14.34 11.97 22.51
C THR A 2 15.18 11.09 21.59
N VAL A 3 16.18 10.39 22.13
CA VAL A 3 16.95 9.41 21.35
C VAL A 3 16.06 8.19 21.14
N ARG A 4 15.68 7.89 19.89
CA ARG A 4 14.97 6.63 19.59
C ARG A 4 15.92 5.46 19.87
N GLY A 5 15.53 4.60 20.81
CA GLY A 5 16.21 3.33 21.06
C GLY A 5 15.86 2.29 19.99
N LYS A 6 16.78 1.37 19.71
CA LYS A 6 16.53 0.27 18.77
C LYS A 6 15.52 -0.71 19.38
N LEU A 7 14.41 -0.95 18.68
CA LEU A 7 13.45 -2.00 19.03
C LEU A 7 13.90 -3.35 18.49
N SER A 8 13.37 -4.44 19.06
CA SER A 8 13.45 -5.74 18.39
C SER A 8 12.63 -5.71 17.10
N PRO A 9 13.00 -6.49 16.07
CA PRO A 9 12.23 -6.56 14.83
C PRO A 9 10.74 -6.87 15.06
N GLN A 10 10.43 -7.78 15.99
CA GLN A 10 9.05 -8.18 16.29
C GLN A 10 8.24 -7.03 16.88
N LEU A 11 8.83 -6.26 17.81
CA LEU A 11 8.15 -5.11 18.40
C LEU A 11 7.98 -3.98 17.39
N ALA A 12 8.98 -3.76 16.52
CA ALA A 12 8.88 -2.79 15.44
C ALA A 12 7.75 -3.14 14.46
N LEU A 13 7.62 -4.40 14.04
CA LEU A 13 6.55 -4.85 13.14
C LEU A 13 5.17 -4.79 13.81
N ALA A 14 5.06 -5.11 15.10
CA ALA A 14 3.80 -4.98 15.83
C ALA A 14 3.33 -3.51 15.88
N GLN A 15 4.25 -2.58 16.17
CA GLN A 15 3.95 -1.15 16.17
C GLN A 15 3.63 -0.64 14.76
N PHE A 16 4.36 -1.11 13.76
CA PHE A 16 4.09 -0.76 12.36
C PHE A 16 2.68 -1.19 11.98
N LYS A 17 2.33 -2.46 12.22
CA LYS A 17 0.98 -2.97 11.96
C LYS A 17 -0.09 -2.12 12.62
N GLU A 18 0.05 -1.82 13.92
CA GLU A 18 -0.93 -1.04 14.68
C GLU A 18 -1.19 0.35 14.07
N VAL A 19 -0.13 1.04 13.62
CA VAL A 19 -0.23 2.40 13.08
C VAL A 19 -0.70 2.40 11.63
N TRP A 20 -0.29 1.41 10.86
CA TRP A 20 -0.52 1.39 9.41
C TRP A 20 -1.78 0.62 9.03
N SER A 21 -2.39 -0.18 9.90
CA SER A 21 -3.60 -0.95 9.56
C SER A 21 -4.93 -0.22 9.82
N ASP A 22 -4.93 1.06 10.21
CA ASP A 22 -6.17 1.79 10.51
C ASP A 22 -6.93 2.26 9.25
N GLY A 23 -6.32 2.09 8.08
CA GLY A 23 -6.87 2.45 6.77
C GLY A 23 -6.75 3.94 6.43
N TYR A 24 -6.95 4.84 7.40
CA TYR A 24 -6.95 6.29 7.18
C TYR A 24 -5.59 6.82 6.73
N LEU A 25 -4.51 6.44 7.44
CA LEU A 25 -3.16 6.90 7.07
C LEU A 25 -2.75 6.35 5.70
N LEU A 26 -3.10 5.09 5.43
CA LEU A 26 -2.77 4.43 4.17
C LEU A 26 -3.48 5.14 3.01
N SER A 27 -4.79 5.35 3.08
CA SER A 27 -5.53 6.03 2.00
C SER A 27 -5.02 7.47 1.76
N ASP A 28 -4.62 8.21 2.80
CA ASP A 28 -4.11 9.58 2.66
C ASP A 28 -2.80 9.67 1.87
N ILE A 29 -1.97 8.61 1.92
CA ILE A 29 -0.69 8.58 1.21
C ILE A 29 -0.73 7.78 -0.09
N ALA A 30 -1.79 7.01 -0.34
CA ALA A 30 -1.87 6.03 -1.42
C ALA A 30 -1.56 6.65 -2.79
N THR A 31 -2.18 7.79 -3.09
CA THR A 31 -2.02 8.52 -4.35
C THR A 31 -0.67 9.25 -4.50
N HIS A 32 0.20 9.16 -3.48
CA HIS A 32 1.51 9.79 -3.46
C HIS A 32 2.66 8.80 -3.56
N LEU A 33 2.37 7.50 -3.54
CA LEU A 33 3.35 6.44 -3.74
C LEU A 33 3.48 6.15 -5.23
N THR A 34 4.68 5.77 -5.67
CA THR A 34 4.82 5.05 -6.93
C THR A 34 4.25 3.63 -6.80
N CYS A 35 3.84 3.01 -7.89
CA CYS A 35 3.29 1.64 -7.84
C CYS A 35 4.25 0.65 -7.17
N THR A 36 5.56 0.77 -7.39
CA THR A 36 6.55 -0.11 -6.73
C THR A 36 6.64 0.10 -5.21
N GLU A 37 6.50 1.35 -4.74
CA GLU A 37 6.48 1.65 -3.31
C GLU A 37 5.19 1.15 -2.66
N PHE A 38 4.07 1.26 -3.37
CA PHE A 38 2.79 0.70 -2.98
C PHE A 38 2.85 -0.83 -2.84
N GLU A 39 3.32 -1.54 -3.88
CA GLU A 39 3.42 -3.00 -3.89
C GLU A 39 4.26 -3.53 -2.72
N ALA A 40 5.42 -2.92 -2.49
CA ALA A 40 6.29 -3.30 -1.37
C ALA A 40 5.63 -3.08 0.01
N MET A 41 4.76 -2.08 0.12
CA MET A 41 3.97 -1.81 1.32
C MET A 41 2.86 -2.86 1.50
N ALA A 42 2.10 -3.14 0.44
CA ALA A 42 1.02 -4.12 0.42
C ALA A 42 1.53 -5.52 0.81
N ASP A 43 2.63 -5.96 0.21
CA ASP A 43 3.30 -7.23 0.52
C ASP A 43 3.67 -7.34 2.01
N LEU A 44 4.23 -6.27 2.58
CA LEU A 44 4.61 -6.26 3.99
C LEU A 44 3.39 -6.33 4.91
N LEU A 45 2.34 -5.57 4.61
CA LEU A 45 1.10 -5.53 5.40
C LEU A 45 0.43 -6.91 5.43
N LEU A 46 0.33 -7.57 4.27
CA LEU A 46 -0.16 -8.95 4.16
C LEU A 46 0.73 -9.91 4.95
N ALA A 47 2.05 -9.83 4.80
CA ALA A 47 3.00 -10.70 5.49
C ALA A 47 2.94 -10.59 7.03
N ILE A 48 2.61 -9.41 7.57
CA ILE A 48 2.43 -9.20 9.01
C ILE A 48 0.98 -9.40 9.49
N GLY A 49 0.11 -9.88 8.60
CA GLY A 49 -1.25 -10.32 8.88
C GLY A 49 -2.27 -9.21 9.01
N VAL A 50 -2.09 -8.09 8.29
CA VAL A 50 -3.19 -7.16 8.01
C VAL A 50 -4.17 -7.85 7.05
N SER A 51 -5.46 -7.59 7.20
CA SER A 51 -6.50 -8.21 6.37
C SER A 51 -6.37 -7.82 4.90
N GLU A 52 -6.63 -8.78 4.02
CA GLU A 52 -6.73 -8.55 2.57
C GLU A 52 -7.73 -7.43 2.25
N GLU A 53 -8.86 -7.36 2.96
CA GLU A 53 -9.85 -6.28 2.81
C GLU A 53 -9.25 -4.88 3.05
N THR A 54 -8.35 -4.74 4.03
CA THR A 54 -7.70 -3.46 4.33
C THR A 54 -6.71 -3.08 3.24
N VAL A 55 -5.98 -4.07 2.70
CA VAL A 55 -5.02 -3.86 1.62
C VAL A 55 -5.74 -3.56 0.30
N ALA A 56 -6.85 -4.22 0.01
CA ALA A 56 -7.68 -3.93 -1.16
C ALA A 56 -8.24 -2.49 -1.14
N GLY A 57 -8.73 -2.02 0.01
CA GLY A 57 -9.17 -0.62 0.13
C GLY A 57 -8.03 0.39 -0.05
N PHE A 58 -6.79 0.00 0.24
CA PHE A 58 -5.60 0.81 -0.02
C PHE A 58 -5.22 0.78 -1.51
N GLU A 59 -5.33 -0.36 -2.17
CA GLU A 59 -5.14 -0.53 -3.62
C GLU A 59 -6.13 0.31 -4.42
N GLU A 60 -7.41 0.29 -4.04
CA GLU A 60 -8.45 1.15 -4.62
C GLU A 60 -8.09 2.64 -4.49
N ALA A 61 -7.63 3.07 -3.31
CA ALA A 61 -7.21 4.45 -3.08
C ALA A 61 -5.94 4.83 -3.87
N HIS A 62 -5.01 3.90 -4.07
CA HIS A 62 -3.81 4.13 -4.86
C HIS A 62 -4.15 4.30 -6.34
N ALA A 63 -5.04 3.44 -6.86
CA ALA A 63 -5.51 3.46 -8.25
C ALA A 63 -6.24 4.76 -8.64
N GLU A 64 -6.79 5.52 -7.68
CA GLU A 64 -7.36 6.85 -7.93
C GLU A 64 -6.29 7.90 -8.34
N GLY A 65 -5.02 7.67 -7.96
CA GLY A 65 -3.89 8.54 -8.28
C GLY A 65 -3.07 8.10 -9.48
N ASP A 66 -3.32 6.92 -10.03
CA ASP A 66 -2.54 6.33 -11.13
C ASP A 66 -2.89 6.95 -12.49
N ASP A 67 -1.86 7.33 -13.24
CA ASP A 67 -2.00 7.86 -14.60
C ASP A 67 -2.17 6.72 -15.62
N CYS A 68 -2.65 7.05 -16.83
CA CYS A 68 -2.73 6.07 -17.92
C CYS A 68 -1.35 5.50 -18.25
N GLY A 69 -1.23 4.17 -18.20
CA GLY A 69 0.03 3.44 -18.41
C GLY A 69 0.70 2.99 -17.12
N ASP A 70 0.18 3.37 -15.94
CA ASP A 70 0.61 2.85 -14.65
C ASP A 70 -0.12 1.55 -14.29
N MET A 71 0.48 0.76 -13.38
CA MET A 71 0.10 -0.62 -13.06
C MET A 71 -1.33 -0.76 -12.53
N HIS A 72 -1.83 0.22 -11.77
CA HIS A 72 -3.18 0.22 -11.20
C HIS A 72 -4.12 1.19 -11.92
N CYS A 73 -3.76 1.66 -13.12
CA CYS A 73 -4.61 2.57 -13.88
C CYS A 73 -6.02 1.99 -14.08
N CYS A 74 -7.08 2.72 -13.69
CA CYS A 74 -8.47 2.25 -13.79
C CYS A 74 -9.15 2.48 -15.15
N CYS A 75 -8.45 2.95 -16.18
CA CYS A 75 -9.10 3.30 -17.46
C CYS A 75 -9.49 2.08 -18.31
N ASP A 76 -10.43 2.29 -19.23
CA ASP A 76 -10.92 1.30 -20.19
C ASP A 76 -10.04 1.21 -21.47
N ASP A 77 -8.83 1.77 -21.46
CA ASP A 77 -7.91 1.64 -22.59
C ASP A 77 -7.48 0.16 -22.74
N PRO A 78 -7.55 -0.42 -23.96
CA PRO A 78 -7.17 -1.82 -24.18
C PRO A 78 -5.77 -2.18 -23.70
N GLU A 79 -4.79 -1.27 -23.82
CA GLU A 79 -3.41 -1.52 -23.37
C GLU A 79 -3.34 -1.57 -21.84
N CYS A 80 -4.07 -0.68 -21.15
CA CYS A 80 -4.13 -0.69 -19.68
C CYS A 80 -4.90 -1.91 -19.13
N ILE A 81 -5.91 -2.40 -19.84
CA ILE A 81 -6.64 -3.63 -19.48
C ILE A 81 -5.72 -4.86 -19.57
N GLU A 82 -4.88 -4.95 -20.60
CA GLU A 82 -3.94 -6.05 -20.77
C GLU A 82 -2.91 -6.09 -19.63
N GLU A 83 -2.37 -4.94 -19.22
CA GLU A 83 -1.40 -4.84 -18.11
C GLU A 83 -2.00 -5.26 -16.76
N ARG A 84 -3.26 -4.93 -16.46
CA ARG A 84 -3.95 -5.38 -15.22
C ARG A 84 -4.29 -6.87 -15.16
N SER A 85 -4.27 -7.56 -16.31
CA SER A 85 -4.76 -8.94 -16.44
C SER A 85 -3.66 -10.00 -16.42
N ASN A 86 -2.41 -9.60 -16.20
CA ASN A 86 -1.21 -10.42 -16.41
C ASN A 86 -0.43 -10.65 -15.11
#